data_AF-A0A0C2CRY0-F1
#
_entry.id   AF-A0A0C2CRY0-F1
#
_cell.length_a   1.000
_cell.length_b   1.000
_cell.length_c   1.000
_cell.angle_alpha   90.00
_cell.angle_beta   90.00
_cell.angle_gamma   90.00
#
_symmetry.space_group_name_H-M   'P 1'
#
loop_
_entity.id
_entity.type
_entity.pdbx_description
1 polymer ?
#
loop_
_entity_poly.entity_id
_entity_poly.type
_entity_poly.pdbx_seq_one_letter_code
_entity_poly.pdbx_strand_id
1 'polypeptide(L)'
;MSLVTTAADSLLTTLVNENEQALVLAVATTFHSFVRTFAPAASGLLLEKFDFAIFPLLGSLSTALGHVAILFFPIRESPVKKIV
;
A
#
# COMPACT_ATOMS: atom_id res chain seq x y z
N MET A 1 -10.50 9.19 3.68
CA MET A 1 -9.03 9.35 3.84
C MET A 1 -8.63 8.63 5.12
N SER A 2 -7.80 7.58 5.04
CA SER A 2 -7.31 6.86 6.23
C SER A 2 -5.92 7.37 6.61
N LEU A 3 -5.57 7.31 7.90
CA LEU A 3 -4.23 7.67 8.39
C LEU A 3 -3.11 6.91 7.65
N VAL A 4 -3.36 5.64 7.32
CA VAL A 4 -2.40 4.78 6.61
C VAL A 4 -2.19 5.27 5.18
N THR A 5 -3.25 5.67 4.49
CA THR A 5 -3.17 6.21 3.13
C THR A 5 -2.38 7.52 3.12
N THR A 6 -2.68 8.42 4.06
CA THR A 6 -1.96 9.69 4.19
C THR A 6 -0.50 9.50 4.54
N ALA A 7 -0.17 8.58 5.46
CA ALA A 7 1.21 8.26 5.80
C ALA A 7 1.97 7.66 4.61
N ALA A 8 1.35 6.73 3.87
CA ALA A 8 1.95 6.13 2.69
C ALA A 8 2.21 7.17 1.58
N ASP A 9 1.24 8.04 1.30
CA ASP A 9 1.39 9.10 0.30
C ASP A 9 2.47 10.11 0.73
N SER A 10 2.53 10.46 2.01
CA SER A 10 3.57 11.36 2.54
C SER A 10 4.97 10.76 2.45
N LEU A 11 5.11 9.46 2.72
CA LEU A 11 6.39 8.76 2.58
C LEU A 11 6.80 8.65 1.10
N LEU A 12 5.85 8.30 0.22
CA LEU A 12 6.08 8.17 -1.22
C LEU A 12 6.56 9.49 -1.84
N THR A 13 5.90 10.59 -1.47
CA THR A 13 6.21 11.94 -1.96
C THR A 13 7.53 12.49 -1.41
N THR A 14 7.96 12.04 -0.23
CA THR A 14 9.26 12.42 0.37
C THR A 14 10.44 11.69 -0.27
N LEU A 15 10.23 10.47 -0.77
CA LEU A 15 11.28 9.60 -1.31
C LEU A 15 11.51 9.75 -2.82
N VAL A 16 10.72 10.59 -3.50
CA VAL A 16 10.72 10.75 -4.96
C VAL A 16 11.02 12.20 -5.34
N ASN A 17 11.74 12.39 -6.45
CA ASN A 17 12.05 13.72 -6.97
C ASN A 17 10.78 14.46 -7.43
N GLU A 18 10.75 15.78 -7.29
CA GLU A 18 9.56 16.62 -7.55
C GLU A 18 8.98 16.43 -8.96
N ASN A 19 9.85 16.19 -9.95
CA ASN A 19 9.44 15.97 -11.34
C ASN A 19 8.74 14.61 -11.59
N GLU A 20 8.96 13.62 -10.72
CA GLU A 20 8.43 12.25 -10.84
C GLU A 20 7.29 11.97 -9.85
N GLN A 21 7.10 12.87 -8.87
CA GLN A 21 6.13 12.72 -7.79
C GLN A 21 4.70 12.52 -8.31
N ALA A 22 4.30 13.29 -9.32
CA ALA A 22 2.98 13.18 -9.94
C ALA A 22 2.76 11.83 -10.63
N LEU A 23 3.80 11.30 -11.30
CA LEU A 23 3.73 10.01 -11.98
C LEU A 23 3.63 8.86 -10.95
N VAL A 24 4.48 8.88 -9.92
CA VAL A 24 4.50 7.85 -8.89
C VAL A 24 3.19 7.84 -8.09
N LEU A 25 2.65 9.01 -7.75
CA LEU A 25 1.35 9.12 -7.09
C LEU A 25 0.21 8.64 -7.99
N ALA A 26 0.26 8.92 -9.30
CA ALA A 26 -0.72 8.41 -10.26
C ALA A 26 -0.69 6.89 -10.37
N VAL A 27 0.50 6.28 -10.35
CA VAL A 27 0.65 4.81 -10.32
C VAL A 27 0.08 4.23 -9.02
N ALA A 28 0.41 4.81 -7.87
CA ALA A 28 -0.13 4.37 -6.57
C ALA A 28 -1.67 4.47 -6.53
N THR A 29 -2.22 5.57 -7.03
CA THR A 29 -3.68 5.82 -7.12
C THR A 29 -4.37 4.84 -8.06
N THR A 30 -3.73 4.53 -9.20
CA THR A 30 -4.23 3.55 -10.16
C THR A 30 -4.29 2.15 -9.52
N PHE A 31 -3.23 1.75 -8.79
CA PHE A 31 -3.22 0.46 -8.11
C PHE A 31 -4.28 0.37 -7.02
N HIS A 32 -4.44 1.42 -6.21
CA HIS A 32 -5.50 1.49 -5.21
C HIS A 32 -6.89 1.34 -5.87
N SER A 33 -7.12 2.04 -6.99
CA SER A 33 -8.38 1.95 -7.74
C SER A 33 -8.61 0.56 -8.35
N PHE A 34 -7.55 -0.07 -8.87
CA PHE A 34 -7.60 -1.43 -9.38
C PHE A 34 -8.03 -2.42 -8.28
N VAL A 35 -7.35 -2.40 -7.13
CA VAL A 35 -7.70 -3.28 -5.99
C VAL A 35 -9.14 -3.04 -5.56
N ARG A 36 -9.56 -1.77 -5.42
CA ARG A 36 -10.94 -1.43 -5.04
C ARG A 36 -11.99 -1.95 -6.04
N THR A 37 -11.64 -2.02 -7.32
CA THR A 37 -12.55 -2.45 -8.40
C THR A 37 -12.71 -3.96 -8.44
N PHE A 38 -11.60 -4.70 -8.29
CA PHE A 38 -11.60 -6.16 -8.40
C PHE A 38 -11.78 -6.89 -7.06
N ALA A 39 -11.50 -6.23 -5.93
CA ALA A 39 -11.62 -6.84 -4.61
C ALA A 39 -13.03 -7.40 -4.32
N PRO A 40 -14.15 -6.72 -4.65
CA PRO A 40 -15.49 -7.29 -4.42
C PRO A 40 -15.73 -8.57 -5.23
N ALA A 41 -15.33 -8.60 -6.50
CA ALA A 41 -15.48 -9.77 -7.36
C ALA A 41 -14.62 -10.95 -6.88
N ALA A 42 -13.35 -10.69 -6.54
CA ALA A 42 -12.46 -11.70 -5.99
C ALA A 42 -12.95 -12.22 -4.63
N SER A 43 -13.45 -11.33 -3.77
CA SER A 43 -14.00 -11.69 -2.46
C SER A 43 -15.24 -12.56 -2.58
N GLY A 44 -16.13 -12.27 -3.55
CA GLY A 44 -17.29 -13.11 -3.83
C GLY A 44 -16.91 -14.54 -4.22
N LEU A 45 -15.94 -14.69 -5.12
CA LEU A 45 -15.43 -16.00 -5.54
C LEU A 45 -14.74 -16.77 -4.41
N LEU A 46 -14.01 -16.07 -3.55
CA LEU A 46 -13.31 -16.67 -2.41
C LEU A 46 -14.28 -17.10 -1.31
N LEU A 47 -15.30 -16.30 -1.03
CA LEU A 47 -16.34 -16.63 -0.04
C LEU A 47 -17.11 -17.88 -0.44
N GLU A 48 -17.46 -18.02 -1.73
CA GLU A 48 -18.19 -19.20 -2.24
C GLU A 48 -17.39 -20.50 -2.09
N LYS A 49 -16.05 -20.43 -2.21
CA LYS A 49 -15.17 -21.62 -2.19
C LYS A 49 -14.57 -21.97 -0.84
N PHE A 50 -14.26 -20.97 -0.01
CA PHE A 50 -13.45 -21.12 1.20
C PHE A 50 -14.10 -20.57 2.47
N ASP A 51 -15.35 -20.09 2.38
CA ASP A 51 -16.09 -19.47 3.47
C ASP A 51 -15.39 -18.20 4.02
N PHE A 52 -15.98 -17.56 5.03
CA PHE A 52 -15.55 -16.25 5.54
C PHE A 52 -14.17 -16.28 6.23
N ALA A 53 -13.74 -17.44 6.72
CA ALA A 53 -12.48 -17.62 7.44
C ALA A 53 -11.23 -17.32 6.60
N ILE A 54 -11.35 -17.25 5.27
CA ILE A 54 -10.23 -16.94 4.38
C ILE A 54 -9.82 -15.45 4.43
N PHE A 55 -10.73 -14.53 4.74
CA PHE A 55 -10.44 -13.10 4.72
C PHE A 55 -9.44 -12.65 5.80
N PRO A 56 -9.57 -13.08 7.08
CA PRO A 56 -8.53 -12.82 8.09
C PRO A 56 -7.17 -13.40 7.72
N LEU A 57 -7.15 -14.55 7.06
CA LEU A 57 -5.92 -15.22 6.64
C LEU A 57 -5.22 -14.47 5.51
N LEU A 58 -5.97 -13.98 4.51
CA LEU A 58 -5.46 -13.09 3.47
C LEU A 58 -4.96 -11.75 4.04
N GLY A 59 -5.70 -11.16 4.98
CA GLY A 59 -5.30 -9.90 5.62
C GLY A 59 -4.01 -10.02 6.45
N SER A 60 -3.90 -11.08 7.24
CA SER A 60 -2.69 -11.37 8.03
C SER A 60 -1.49 -11.69 7.13
N LEU A 61 -1.68 -12.46 6.06
CA LEU A 61 -0.63 -12.75 5.08
C LEU A 61 -0.15 -11.47 4.38
N SER A 62 -1.07 -10.60 3.94
CA SER A 62 -0.75 -9.30 3.34
C SER A 62 0.07 -8.42 4.30
N THR A 63 -0.31 -8.40 5.58
CA THR A 63 0.41 -7.67 6.62
C THR A 63 1.82 -8.23 6.83
N ALA A 64 1.97 -9.56 6.89
CA ALA A 64 3.26 -10.22 7.03
C ALA A 64 4.19 -9.89 5.85
N LEU A 65 3.67 -9.92 4.61
CA LEU A 65 4.43 -9.53 3.41
C LEU A 65 4.88 -8.07 3.47
N GLY A 66 4.03 -7.16 3.96
CA GLY A 66 4.41 -5.76 4.17
C GLY A 66 5.58 -5.60 5.15
N HIS A 67 5.56 -6.35 6.27
CA HIS A 67 6.67 -6.33 7.23
C HIS A 67 7.96 -6.90 6.62
N VAL A 68 7.86 -7.98 5.84
CA VAL A 68 9.01 -8.55 5.13
C VAL A 68 9.60 -7.53 4.15
N ALA A 69 8.76 -6.82 3.39
CA ALA A 69 9.22 -5.78 2.48
C ALA A 69 9.99 -4.66 3.21
N ILE A 70 9.50 -4.22 4.38
CA ILE A 70 10.17 -3.20 5.20
C ILE A 70 11.53 -3.70 5.73
N LEU A 71 11.65 -4.99 6.07
CA LEU A 71 12.92 -5.57 6.51
C LEU A 71 13.99 -5.55 5.41
N PHE A 72 13.60 -5.84 4.17
CA PHE A 72 14.52 -5.83 3.02
C PHE A 72 14.80 -4.41 2.49
N PHE A 73 13.82 -3.52 2.55
CA PHE A 73 13.92 -2.13 2.11
C PHE A 73 13.67 -1.18 3.30
N PRO A 74 14.61 -1.12 4.26
CA PRO A 74 14.48 -0.20 5.38
C PRO A 74 14.47 1.23 4.86
N ILE A 75 13.49 2.03 5.28
CA ILE A 75 13.43 3.46 4.98
C ILE A 75 14.62 4.12 5.68
N ARG A 76 15.73 4.28 4.94
CA ARG A 76 17.01 4.80 5.44
C ARG A 76 17.15 6.30 5.17
N GLU A 77 16.19 7.14 5.54
CA GLU A 77 16.46 8.58 5.64
C GLU A 77 15.68 9.20 6.80
N SER A 78 16.38 10.01 7.60
CA SER A 78 15.77 10.87 8.61
C SER A 78 14.81 11.84 7.92
N PRO A 79 13.51 11.89 8.28
CA PRO A 79 12.55 12.83 7.69
C PRO A 79 12.83 14.31 8.04
N VAL A 80 14.00 14.65 8.57
CA VAL A 80 14.39 15.99 9.09
C VAL A 80 15.74 16.43 8.50
N LYS A 81 15.89 16.45 7.18
CA LYS A 81 16.99 17.22 6.58
C LYS A 81 16.61 17.82 5.23
N LYS A 82 15.66 18.76 5.25
CA LYS A 82 15.56 19.79 4.20
C LYS A 82 14.95 21.08 4.77
N ILE A 83 15.63 21.65 5.76
CA ILE A 83 15.52 23.07 6.12
C ILE A 83 16.93 23.56 6.43
N VAL A 84 17.70 23.91 5.39
CA VAL A 84 18.64 25.06 5.28
C VAL A 84 18.87 25.28 3.79
#